data_AF-X0V851-F1
#
_entry.id   AF-X0V851-F1
#
_cell.length_a   1.000
_cell.length_b   1.000
_cell.length_c   1.000
_cell.angle_alpha   90.00
_cell.angle_beta   90.00
_cell.angle_gamma   90.00
#
_symmetry.space_group_name_H-M   'P 1'
#
loop_
_entity.id
_entity.type
_entity.pdbx_description
1 polymer ?
#
loop_
_entity_poly.entity_id
_entity_poly.type
_entity_poly.pdbx_seq_one_letter_code
_entity_poly.pdbx_strand_id
1 'polypeptide(L)' 'MHMKIAIIGLPKSGKTTIFNALTKGKAEVSAYSSSLTPNVGITKVPDSRLGVLQNMFQPKKTIPAEVSYVDIAGFS' A
#
# COMPACT_ATOMS: atom_id res chain seq x y z
N MET A 1 7.35 5.16 -13.94
CA MET A 1 8.10 4.92 -12.68
C MET A 1 7.09 4.58 -11.60
N HIS A 2 7.22 3.45 -10.91
CA HIS A 2 6.29 3.03 -9.85
C HIS A 2 6.98 3.26 -8.50
N MET A 3 6.36 4.05 -7.62
CA MET A 3 6.89 4.27 -6.27
C MET A 3 6.63 3.04 -5.41
N LYS A 4 7.70 2.46 -4.83
CA LYS A 4 7.62 1.28 -3.98
C LYS A 4 8.16 1.61 -2.58
N ILE A 5 7.39 1.29 -1.54
CA ILE A 5 7.73 1.53 -0.15
C ILE A 5 7.73 0.18 0.58
N ALA A 6 8.81 -0.11 1.31
CA ALA A 6 8.92 -1.30 2.14
C ALA A 6 8.68 -0.96 3.61
N ILE A 7 7.85 -1.76 4.28
CA ILE A 7 7.60 -1.71 5.72
C ILE A 7 8.48 -2.78 6.37
N ILE A 8 9.45 -2.34 7.18
CA ILE A 8 10.43 -3.20 7.85
C ILE A 8 10.38 -3.00 9.37
N GLY A 9 10.83 -3.99 10.12
CA GLY A 9 10.82 -3.97 11.58
C GLY A 9 10.78 -5.36 12.20
N LEU A 10 10.98 -5.40 13.53
CA LEU A 10 11.05 -6.63 14.30
C LEU A 10 9.77 -7.47 14.22
N PRO A 11 9.83 -8.79 14.47
CA PRO A 11 8.65 -9.63 14.62
C PRO A 11 7.65 -9.01 15.62
N LYS A 12 6.35 -9.08 15.30
CA LYS A 12 5.24 -8.56 16.14
C LYS A 12 5.22 -7.04 16.39
N SER A 13 5.97 -6.23 15.63
CA SER A 13 5.95 -4.76 15.74
C SER A 13 4.74 -4.06 15.09
N GLY A 14 3.73 -4.81 14.61
CA GLY A 14 2.53 -4.25 13.97
C GLY A 14 2.66 -3.90 12.48
N LYS A 15 3.70 -4.37 11.78
CA LYS A 15 3.93 -4.09 10.34
C LYS A 15 2.72 -4.40 9.46
N THR A 16 2.19 -5.61 9.57
CA THR A 16 1.07 -6.09 8.76
C THR A 16 -0.22 -5.33 9.07
N THR A 17 -0.38 -4.84 10.30
CA THR A 17 -1.50 -3.96 10.68
C THR A 17 -1.44 -2.64 9.93
N ILE A 18 -0.27 -1.98 9.87
CA ILE A 18 -0.09 -0.75 9.10
C ILE A 18 -0.25 -1.00 7.61
N PHE A 19 0.31 -2.09 7.09
CA PHE A 19 0.14 -2.51 5.70
C PHE A 19 -1.34 -2.65 5.33
N ASN A 20 -2.14 -3.33 6.14
CA ASN A 20 -3.57 -3.51 5.91
C ASN A 20 -4.32 -2.18 5.99
N ALA A 21 -3.96 -1.30 6.92
CA ALA A 21 -4.57 0.03 7.02
C ALA A 21 -4.33 0.89 5.77
N LEU A 22 -3.10 0.88 5.24
CA LEU A 22 -2.73 1.63 4.04
C LEU A 22 -3.37 1.06 2.78
N THR A 23 -3.34 -0.26 2.62
CA THR A 23 -3.80 -0.95 1.41
C THR A 23 -5.30 -1.24 1.41
N LYS A 24 -5.98 -1.00 2.54
CA LYS A 24 -7.33 -1.55 2.84
C LYS A 24 -7.39 -3.07 2.60
N GLY A 25 -6.25 -3.73 2.77
CA GLY A 25 -6.06 -5.16 2.55
C GLY A 25 -6.51 -6.02 3.73
N LYS A 26 -6.45 -7.33 3.54
CA LYS A 26 -6.75 -8.35 4.54
C LYS A 26 -5.58 -9.34 4.72
N ALA A 27 -4.34 -8.87 4.55
CA ALA A 27 -3.17 -9.72 4.75
C ALA A 27 -3.18 -10.28 6.17
N GLU A 28 -2.85 -11.56 6.32
CA GLU A 28 -2.91 -12.24 7.60
C GLU A 28 -1.94 -11.64 8.60
N VAL A 29 -2.44 -11.32 9.80
CA VAL A 29 -1.64 -10.78 10.91
C VAL A 29 -1.05 -11.92 11.77
N SER A 30 -1.10 -13.18 11.29
CA SER A 30 -0.70 -14.36 12.07
C SER A 30 0.82 -14.45 12.27
N ALA A 31 1.24 -15.04 13.40
CA ALA A 31 2.60 -14.91 13.93
C ALA A 31 3.67 -15.79 13.27
N TYR A 32 3.31 -16.67 12.34
CA TYR A 32 4.22 -17.64 11.72
C TYR A 32 3.77 -17.95 10.29
N SER A 33 4.08 -17.06 9.35
CA SER A 33 4.13 -17.44 7.94
C SER A 33 5.54 -17.95 7.66
N SER A 34 5.68 -19.25 7.44
CA SER A 34 6.89 -19.89 6.93
C SER A 34 7.18 -19.52 5.47
N SER A 35 6.35 -18.68 4.85
CA SER A 35 6.51 -18.21 3.47
C SER A 35 7.23 -16.87 3.48
N LEU A 36 8.43 -16.85 2.91
CA LEU A 36 9.24 -15.64 2.66
C LEU A 36 8.61 -14.69 1.62
N THR A 37 7.39 -14.97 1.15
CA THR A 37 6.70 -14.17 0.15
C THR A 37 6.18 -12.88 0.79
N PRO A 38 6.67 -11.69 0.39
CA PRO A 38 6.23 -10.44 0.97
C PRO A 38 4.79 -10.11 0.53
N ASN A 39 4.00 -9.49 1.40
CA ASN A 39 2.70 -8.96 0.99
C ASN A 39 2.92 -7.70 0.16
N VAL A 40 2.23 -7.59 -0.98
CA VAL A 40 2.29 -6.41 -1.84
C VAL A 40 0.90 -5.86 -2.04
N GLY A 41 0.72 -4.55 -1.83
CA GLY A 41 -0.55 -3.88 -2.01
C GLY A 41 -0.38 -2.52 -2.65
N ILE A 42 -1.32 -2.13 -3.50
CA ILE A 42 -1.30 -0.86 -4.23
C ILE A 42 -2.37 0.06 -3.66
N THR A 43 -2.04 1.33 -3.47
CA THR A 43 -2.96 2.34 -2.96
C THR A 43 -2.92 3.59 -3.83
N LYS A 44 -4.10 4.15 -4.10
CA LYS A 44 -4.26 5.40 -4.83
C LYS A 44 -3.93 6.57 -3.92
N VAL A 45 -3.13 7.52 -4.42
CA VAL A 45 -2.79 8.74 -3.70
C VAL A 45 -3.98 9.69 -3.73
N PRO A 46 -4.51 10.11 -2.56
CA PRO A 46 -5.56 11.12 -2.52
C PRO A 46 -4.97 12.48 -2.92
N ASP A 47 -5.49 13.07 -3.99
CA ASP A 47 -5.05 14.38 -4.49
C ASP A 47 -6.28 15.21 -4.88
N SER A 48 -6.55 16.27 -4.10
CA SER A 48 -7.69 17.16 -4.33
C SER A 48 -7.58 17.94 -5.64
N ARG A 49 -6.36 18.14 -6.16
CA ARG A 49 -6.12 18.86 -7.43
C ARG A 49 -6.71 18.11 -8.61
N LEU A 50 -6.72 16.78 -8.56
CA LEU A 50 -7.35 15.96 -9.61
C LEU A 50 -8.85 16.25 -9.74
N GLY A 51 -9.53 16.52 -8.62
CA GLY A 51 -10.95 16.91 -8.64
C GLY A 51 -11.19 18.25 -9.33
N VAL A 52 -10.31 19.23 -9.08
CA VAL A 52 -10.36 20.55 -9.75
C VAL A 52 -10.16 20.39 -11.26
N LEU A 53 -9.16 19.62 -11.68
CA LEU A 53 -8.88 19.37 -13.10
C LEU A 53 -10.01 18.58 -13.78
N GLN A 54 -10.60 17.60 -13.08
CA GLN A 54 -11.73 16.84 -13.60
C GLN A 54 -12.94 17.74 -13.88
N ASN A 55 -13.23 18.68 -12.98
CA ASN A 55 -14.34 19.63 -13.17
C ASN A 55 -14.06 20.62 -14.32
N MET A 56 -12.82 21.01 -14.53
CA MET A 56 -12.42 21.95 -15.58
C MET A 56 -12.44 21.32 -16.99
N PHE A 57 -11.97 20.07 -17.12
CA PHE A 57 -11.71 19.46 -18.43
C PHE A 57 -12.66 18.31 -18.79
N GLN A 58 -13.47 17.82 -17.84
CA GLN A 58 -14.41 16.70 -18.04
C GLN A 58 -13.81 15.50 -18.81
N PRO A 59 -12.65 14.96 -18.39
CA PRO A 59 -12.01 13.87 -19.10
C PRO A 59 -12.82 12.57 -18.97
N LYS A 60 -12.71 11.68 -19.97
CA LYS A 60 -13.35 10.34 -19.94
C LYS A 60 -12.91 9.50 -18.73
N LYS A 61 -11.71 9.74 -18.19
CA LYS A 61 -11.15 8.99 -17.06
C LYS A 61 -10.17 9.85 -16.25
N THR A 62 -10.26 9.78 -14.93
CA THR A 62 -9.27 10.32 -13.98
C THR A 62 -8.45 9.17 -13.42
N ILE A 63 -7.13 9.23 -13.54
CA ILE A 63 -6.20 8.20 -13.05
C ILE A 63 -5.33 8.83 -11.96
N PRO A 64 -5.53 8.49 -10.67
CA PRO A 64 -4.66 8.97 -9.61
C PRO A 64 -3.29 8.28 -9.66
N ALA A 65 -2.29 8.91 -9.04
CA ALA A 65 -1.01 8.26 -8.81
C ALA A 65 -1.17 7.07 -7.86
N GLU A 66 -0.28 6.08 -8.01
CA GLU A 66 -0.29 4.84 -7.24
C GLU A 66 1.01 4.68 -6.46
N VAL A 67 0.91 4.15 -5.24
CA VAL A 67 2.03 3.75 -4.39
C VAL A 67 1.90 2.27 -4.06
N SER A 68 2.99 1.53 -4.23
CA SER A 68 3.06 0.11 -3.91
C SER A 68 3.74 -0.09 -2.55
N TYR A 69 3.01 -0.67 -1.59
CA TYR A 69 3.54 -1.05 -0.29
C TYR A 69 3.97 -2.51 -0.29
N VAL A 70 5.07 -2.80 0.41
CA VAL A 70 5.61 -4.14 0.60
C VAL A 70 5.76 -4.39 2.09
N ASP A 71 5.07 -5.39 2.63
CA ASP A 71 5.29 -5.89 3.99
C ASP A 71 6.26 -7.06 3.93
N ILE A 72 7.41 -6.90 4.59
CA ILE A 72 8.48 -7.90 4.59
C ILE A 72 8.44 -8.63 5.94
N ALA A 73 8.52 -9.97 5.90
CA ALA A 73 8.65 -10.78 7.10
C ALA A 73 9.84 -10.29 7.93
N GLY A 74 9.66 -10.21 9.25
CA GLY A 74 10.73 -9.73 10.14
C GLY A 74 11.96 -10.63 10.02
N PHE A 75 13.14 -10.03 9.84
CA PHE A 75 14.40 -10.74 10.02
C PHE A 75 14.48 -11.16 11.50
N SER A 76 14.61 -12.46 11.75
CA SER A 76 14.92 -13.03 13.07
C SER A 76 16.43 -13.10 13.26
#